data_AF-S9TNW7-F1
#
_entry.id   AF-S9TNW7-F1
#
_cell.length_a   1.000
_cell.length_b   1.000
_cell.length_c   1.000
_cell.angle_alpha   90.00
_cell.angle_beta   90.00
_cell.angle_gamma   90.00
#
_symmetry.space_group_name_H-M   'P 1'
#
loop_
_entity.id
_entity.type
_entity.pdbx_description
1 polymer ?
#
loop_
_entity_poly.entity_id
_entity_poly.type
_entity_poly.pdbx_seq_one_letter_code
_entity_poly.pdbx_strand_id
1 'polypeptide(L)'
;MGLARRHIQEAQEFSREVGGLDAEVKAYFFSLDREQLDILLKEYGKKYSPQAASYARQAIPKWRAGSTKMSGTVMKRLFDLLPPLMPLHMKFDLAERVWLHFGPASRHEYVIGPNADVAELIALVCGKLDEVVIPYELEEAVPHRFHWLSAGDVKVKEKLLNHSRQVQKTLAAEKLSLEIPVLQRQVREHADITRLARIELKIHKHSVIVTVEKVMNRKVMEKTPEAIISPDSQRNWLRLLIGTVLVSFILSRQVVWSTLFEVIARLNYLLPF
;
A
#
# COMPACT_ATOMS: atom_id res chain seq x y z
N MET A 1 -2.93 35.33 7.18
CA MET A 1 -2.40 34.21 6.37
C MET A 1 -2.63 34.48 4.88
N GLY A 2 -1.56 34.65 4.10
CA GLY A 2 -1.64 35.07 2.68
C GLY A 2 -2.20 34.00 1.73
N LEU A 3 -2.86 34.46 0.65
CA LEU A 3 -3.50 33.63 -0.39
C LEU A 3 -2.57 32.57 -0.99
N ALA A 4 -1.29 32.91 -1.20
CA ALA A 4 -0.29 31.98 -1.72
C ALA A 4 -0.09 30.73 -0.84
N ARG A 5 -0.12 30.88 0.50
CA ARG A 5 0.02 29.73 1.42
C ARG A 5 -1.19 28.81 1.38
N ARG A 6 -2.41 29.36 1.26
CA ARG A 6 -3.63 28.54 1.13
C ARG A 6 -3.62 27.72 -0.15
N HIS A 7 -3.23 28.31 -1.28
CA HIS A 7 -3.13 27.58 -2.55
C HIS A 7 -2.12 26.42 -2.50
N ILE A 8 -1.00 26.60 -1.81
CA ILE A 8 0.00 25.52 -1.63
C ILE A 8 -0.59 24.41 -0.75
N GLN A 9 -1.25 24.77 0.35
CA GLN A 9 -1.83 23.80 1.27
C GLN A 9 -2.98 23.00 0.62
N GLU A 10 -3.90 23.66 -0.09
CA GLU A 10 -5.00 22.99 -0.79
C GLU A 10 -4.47 22.06 -1.90
N ALA A 11 -3.39 22.43 -2.60
CA ALA A 11 -2.75 21.56 -3.59
C ALA A 11 -2.08 20.35 -2.93
N GLN A 12 -1.47 20.51 -1.76
CA GLN A 12 -0.89 19.40 -0.99
C GLN A 12 -1.96 18.46 -0.43
N GLU A 13 -3.08 18.99 0.06
CA GLU A 13 -4.21 18.18 0.53
C GLU A 13 -4.80 17.38 -0.64
N PHE A 14 -5.02 18.02 -1.78
CA PHE A 14 -5.47 17.34 -2.99
C PHE A 14 -4.50 16.25 -3.44
N SER A 15 -3.19 16.54 -3.45
CA SER A 15 -2.16 15.56 -3.77
C SER A 15 -2.16 14.36 -2.85
N ARG A 16 -2.42 14.54 -1.55
CA ARG A 16 -2.61 13.41 -0.63
C ARG A 16 -3.87 12.62 -0.94
N GLU A 17 -4.96 13.27 -1.34
CA GLU A 17 -6.23 12.62 -1.70
C GLU A 17 -6.07 11.76 -2.96
N VAL A 18 -5.51 12.30 -4.05
CA VAL A 18 -5.26 11.56 -5.30
C VAL A 18 -4.00 10.70 -5.28
N GLY A 19 -3.24 10.74 -4.20
CA GLY A 19 -2.10 9.86 -3.97
C GLY A 19 -0.85 10.23 -4.79
N GLY A 20 -0.58 11.51 -4.95
CA GLY A 20 0.56 12.01 -5.74
C GLY A 20 0.39 11.86 -7.25
N LEU A 21 -0.80 11.45 -7.72
CA LEU A 21 -1.15 11.34 -9.14
C LEU A 21 -1.73 12.63 -9.73
N ASP A 22 -1.48 13.77 -9.08
CA ASP A 22 -1.99 15.09 -9.49
C ASP A 22 -1.62 15.41 -10.91
N ALA A 23 -0.39 15.07 -11.29
CA ALA A 23 0.16 15.36 -12.61
C ALA A 23 -0.60 14.60 -13.69
N GLU A 24 -0.88 13.32 -13.47
CA GLU A 24 -1.59 12.43 -14.39
C GLU A 24 -3.06 12.83 -14.51
N VAL A 25 -3.75 13.06 -13.39
CA VAL A 25 -5.16 13.46 -13.42
C VAL A 25 -5.31 14.83 -14.09
N LYS A 26 -4.36 15.75 -13.84
CA LYS A 26 -4.33 17.06 -14.50
C LYS A 26 -4.00 16.96 -15.99
N ALA A 27 -3.08 16.07 -16.37
CA ALA A 27 -2.78 15.81 -17.78
C ALA A 27 -4.01 15.30 -18.51
N TYR A 28 -4.74 14.34 -17.91
CA TYR A 28 -6.00 13.84 -18.44
C TYR A 28 -7.07 14.94 -18.54
N PHE A 29 -7.27 15.73 -17.48
CA PHE A 29 -8.21 16.84 -17.50
C PHE A 29 -7.92 17.81 -18.65
N PHE A 30 -6.64 18.11 -18.91
CA PHE A 30 -6.26 19.00 -19.99
C PHE A 30 -6.26 18.36 -21.37
N SER A 31 -6.25 17.03 -21.47
CA SER A 31 -6.41 16.32 -22.74
C SER A 31 -7.87 16.18 -23.17
N LEU A 32 -8.83 16.49 -22.30
CA LEU A 32 -10.25 16.46 -22.66
C LEU A 32 -10.53 17.32 -23.90
N ASP A 33 -11.26 16.74 -24.85
CA ASP A 33 -11.75 17.47 -26.00
C ASP A 33 -12.87 18.45 -25.60
N ARG A 34 -13.35 19.22 -26.58
CA ARG A 34 -14.37 20.25 -26.33
C ARG A 34 -15.69 19.67 -25.83
N GLU A 35 -16.11 18.53 -26.37
CA GLU A 35 -17.38 17.90 -26.03
C GLU A 35 -17.32 17.32 -24.61
N GLN A 36 -16.27 16.57 -24.31
CA GLN A 36 -16.02 16.03 -22.97
C GLN A 36 -15.91 17.15 -21.92
N LEU A 37 -15.24 18.25 -22.26
CA LEU A 37 -15.11 19.39 -21.37
C LEU A 37 -16.44 20.09 -21.14
N ASP A 38 -17.29 20.24 -22.17
CA ASP A 38 -18.62 20.82 -22.01
C ASP A 38 -19.54 19.92 -21.17
N ILE A 39 -19.45 18.59 -21.30
CA ILE A 39 -20.15 17.64 -20.42
C ILE A 39 -19.68 17.83 -18.97
N LEU A 40 -18.36 17.83 -18.73
CA LEU A 40 -17.77 18.04 -17.40
C LEU A 40 -18.25 19.36 -16.78
N LEU A 41 -18.17 20.46 -17.53
CA LEU A 41 -18.54 21.78 -17.05
C LEU A 41 -20.05 21.93 -16.81
N LYS A 42 -20.89 21.20 -17.56
CA LYS A 42 -22.32 21.12 -17.31
C LYS A 42 -22.60 20.44 -15.97
N GLU A 43 -21.97 19.30 -15.69
CA GLU A 43 -22.11 18.62 -14.40
C GLU A 43 -21.52 19.43 -13.24
N TYR A 44 -20.38 20.10 -13.47
CA TYR A 44 -19.79 21.03 -12.51
C TYR A 44 -20.73 22.19 -12.17
N GLY A 45 -21.39 22.76 -13.18
CA GLY A 45 -22.36 23.83 -13.00
C GLY A 45 -23.60 23.40 -12.21
N LYS A 46 -24.09 22.18 -12.46
CA LYS A 46 -25.20 21.57 -11.71
C LYS A 46 -24.83 21.31 -10.26
N LYS A 47 -23.63 20.77 -9.99
CA LYS A 47 -23.20 20.36 -8.65
C LYS A 47 -22.79 21.53 -7.76
N TYR A 48 -22.21 22.59 -8.34
CA TYR A 48 -21.65 23.71 -7.57
C TYR A 48 -22.35 25.05 -7.83
N SER A 49 -22.27 25.58 -9.05
CA SER A 49 -23.11 26.71 -9.51
C SER A 49 -22.87 27.04 -10.99
N PRO A 50 -23.85 27.65 -11.68
CA PRO A 50 -23.66 28.15 -13.04
C PRO A 50 -22.49 29.14 -13.18
N GLN A 51 -22.30 30.01 -12.18
CA GLN A 51 -21.20 30.99 -12.17
C GLN A 51 -19.83 30.30 -12.07
N ALA A 52 -19.73 29.23 -11.27
CA ALA A 52 -18.49 28.47 -11.16
C ALA A 52 -18.12 27.81 -12.50
N ALA A 53 -19.10 27.24 -13.21
CA ALA A 53 -18.88 26.67 -14.54
C ALA A 53 -18.48 27.73 -15.57
N SER A 54 -19.11 28.91 -15.55
CA SER A 54 -18.75 30.03 -16.43
C SER A 54 -17.31 30.49 -16.18
N TYR A 55 -16.93 30.66 -14.91
CA TYR A 55 -15.57 30.98 -14.51
C TYR A 55 -14.57 29.90 -14.99
N ALA A 56 -14.85 28.62 -14.73
CA ALA A 56 -13.98 27.53 -15.15
C ALA A 56 -13.79 27.50 -16.68
N ARG A 57 -14.87 27.70 -17.46
CA ARG A 57 -14.80 27.77 -18.93
C ARG A 57 -13.83 28.84 -19.43
N GLN A 58 -13.81 30.01 -18.79
CA GLN A 58 -12.90 31.11 -19.13
C GLN A 58 -11.47 30.88 -18.63
N ALA A 59 -11.31 30.17 -17.52
CA ALA A 59 -10.03 29.97 -16.86
C ALA A 59 -9.24 28.78 -17.40
N ILE A 60 -9.90 27.73 -17.91
CA ILE A 60 -9.25 26.50 -18.44
C ILE A 60 -8.16 26.78 -19.49
N PRO A 61 -8.37 27.63 -20.52
CA PRO A 61 -7.31 27.93 -21.48
C PRO A 61 -6.07 28.54 -20.80
N LYS A 62 -6.28 29.40 -19.80
CA LYS A 62 -5.19 30.05 -19.04
C LYS A 62 -4.47 29.06 -18.12
N TRP A 63 -5.21 28.13 -17.51
CA TRP A 63 -4.63 27.05 -16.71
C TRP A 63 -3.82 26.08 -17.55
N ARG A 64 -4.32 25.74 -18.75
CA ARG A 64 -3.65 24.87 -19.72
C ARG A 64 -2.36 25.51 -20.24
N ALA A 65 -2.37 26.82 -20.49
CA ALA A 65 -1.20 27.61 -20.88
C ALA A 65 -0.24 27.93 -19.71
N GLY A 66 -0.60 27.58 -18.46
CA GLY A 66 0.19 27.88 -17.27
C GLY A 66 0.22 29.36 -16.86
N SER A 67 -0.52 30.24 -17.54
CA SER A 67 -0.54 31.68 -17.26
C SER A 67 -1.20 32.01 -15.91
N THR A 68 -2.09 31.15 -15.43
CA THR A 68 -2.68 31.24 -14.09
C THR A 68 -2.70 29.87 -13.44
N LYS A 69 -2.61 29.83 -12.10
CA LYS A 69 -2.74 28.59 -11.32
C LYS A 69 -4.20 28.36 -10.93
N MET A 70 -4.65 27.12 -11.03
CA MET A 70 -5.93 26.67 -10.51
C MET A 70 -5.85 26.62 -8.97
N SER A 71 -6.90 27.07 -8.27
CA SER A 71 -6.96 26.88 -6.81
C SER A 71 -7.22 25.40 -6.49
N GLY A 72 -6.74 24.94 -5.33
CA GLY A 72 -6.91 23.53 -4.95
C GLY A 72 -8.38 23.18 -4.72
N THR A 73 -9.18 24.12 -4.22
CA THR A 73 -10.64 23.95 -4.13
C THR A 73 -11.30 23.72 -5.49
N VAL A 74 -10.93 24.49 -6.53
CA VAL A 74 -11.51 24.31 -7.87
C VAL A 74 -11.03 23.00 -8.49
N MET A 75 -9.74 22.68 -8.32
CA MET A 75 -9.13 21.44 -8.77
C MET A 75 -9.84 20.22 -8.21
N LYS A 76 -9.98 20.15 -6.88
CA LYS A 76 -10.70 19.06 -6.19
C LYS A 76 -12.08 18.85 -6.77
N ARG A 77 -12.88 19.93 -6.85
CA ARG A 77 -14.26 19.87 -7.37
C ARG A 77 -14.35 19.42 -8.82
N LEU A 78 -13.41 19.82 -9.68
CA LEU A 78 -13.37 19.39 -11.08
C LEU A 78 -12.90 17.93 -11.19
N PHE A 79 -11.89 17.53 -10.42
CA PHE A 79 -11.29 16.21 -10.54
C PHE A 79 -12.19 15.13 -9.93
N ASP A 80 -13.01 15.46 -8.93
CA ASP A 80 -14.09 14.62 -8.41
C ASP A 80 -15.12 14.22 -9.49
N LEU A 81 -15.21 14.96 -10.59
CA LEU A 81 -16.17 14.73 -11.68
C LEU A 81 -15.56 14.04 -12.89
N LEU A 82 -14.24 13.79 -12.90
CA LEU A 82 -13.55 13.16 -14.03
C LEU A 82 -13.81 11.66 -14.17
N PRO A 83 -13.90 10.84 -13.10
CA PRO A 83 -13.98 9.39 -13.24
C PRO A 83 -15.09 8.87 -14.16
N PRO A 84 -16.31 9.43 -14.20
CA PRO A 84 -17.33 9.02 -15.17
C PRO A 84 -16.94 9.25 -16.64
N LEU A 85 -16.12 10.27 -16.92
CA LEU A 85 -15.70 10.64 -18.27
C LEU A 85 -14.42 9.92 -18.71
N MET A 86 -13.68 9.31 -17.78
CA MET A 86 -12.44 8.59 -18.08
C MET A 86 -12.71 7.32 -18.90
N PRO A 87 -12.01 7.15 -20.05
CA PRO A 87 -11.95 5.87 -20.72
C PRO A 87 -11.45 4.77 -19.79
N LEU A 88 -11.91 3.55 -20.02
CA LEU A 88 -11.59 2.43 -19.14
C LEU A 88 -10.09 2.14 -19.05
N HIS A 89 -9.34 2.28 -20.15
CA HIS A 89 -7.88 2.07 -20.14
C HIS A 89 -7.17 3.09 -19.22
N MET A 90 -7.54 4.37 -19.27
CA MET A 90 -6.98 5.40 -18.38
C MET A 90 -7.27 5.08 -16.91
N LYS A 91 -8.43 4.48 -16.61
CA LYS A 91 -8.72 4.01 -15.25
C LYS A 91 -7.77 2.88 -14.84
N PHE A 92 -7.52 1.91 -15.71
CA PHE A 92 -6.55 0.85 -15.41
C PHE A 92 -5.15 1.42 -15.17
N ASP A 93 -4.67 2.33 -16.01
CA ASP A 93 -3.34 2.95 -15.86
C ASP A 93 -3.22 3.73 -14.53
N LEU A 94 -4.24 4.50 -14.16
CA LEU A 94 -4.27 5.21 -12.88
C LEU A 94 -4.34 4.23 -11.70
N ALA A 95 -5.16 3.18 -11.80
CA ALA A 95 -5.27 2.15 -10.75
C ALA A 95 -3.92 1.44 -10.51
N GLU A 96 -3.20 1.11 -11.58
CA GLU A 96 -1.85 0.54 -11.49
C GLU A 96 -0.94 1.51 -10.73
N ARG A 97 -0.87 2.79 -11.13
CA ARG A 97 -0.02 3.79 -10.44
C ARG A 97 -0.39 3.98 -8.97
N VAL A 98 -1.69 3.99 -8.63
CA VAL A 98 -2.14 4.01 -7.22
C VAL A 98 -1.58 2.79 -6.49
N TRP A 99 -1.68 1.61 -7.10
CA TRP A 99 -1.18 0.37 -6.54
C TRP A 99 0.34 0.36 -6.38
N LEU A 100 1.09 0.93 -7.32
CA LEU A 100 2.55 1.05 -7.24
C LEU A 100 3.01 1.85 -6.02
N HIS A 101 2.28 2.91 -5.68
CA HIS A 101 2.68 3.80 -4.61
C HIS A 101 2.18 3.34 -3.24
N PHE A 102 0.92 2.91 -3.16
CA PHE A 102 0.24 2.61 -1.90
C PHE A 102 -0.11 1.14 -1.70
N GLY A 103 0.19 0.27 -2.67
CA GLY A 103 0.02 -1.17 -2.52
C GLY A 103 0.88 -1.71 -1.36
N PRO A 104 0.53 -2.92 -0.88
CA PRO A 104 1.27 -3.57 0.19
C PRO A 104 2.72 -3.79 -0.22
N ALA A 105 3.60 -3.78 0.77
CA ALA A 105 4.98 -4.20 0.63
C ALA A 105 5.15 -5.55 1.33
N SER A 106 5.94 -6.45 0.74
CA SER A 106 6.33 -7.68 1.42
C SER A 106 7.73 -8.11 1.04
N ARG A 107 8.32 -8.94 1.89
CA ARG A 107 9.61 -9.56 1.64
C ARG A 107 9.47 -11.06 1.84
N HIS A 108 9.80 -11.83 0.82
CA HIS A 108 9.75 -13.28 0.85
C HIS A 108 11.10 -13.84 0.46
N GLU A 109 11.55 -14.88 1.16
CA GLU A 109 12.81 -15.55 0.85
C GLU A 109 12.56 -17.02 0.55
N TYR A 110 13.10 -17.47 -0.57
CA TYR A 110 13.01 -18.83 -1.06
C TYR A 110 14.39 -19.41 -1.23
N VAL A 111 14.55 -20.67 -0.87
CA VAL A 111 15.71 -21.48 -1.19
C VAL A 111 15.27 -22.59 -2.14
N ILE A 112 16.00 -22.75 -3.24
CA ILE A 112 15.72 -23.76 -4.26
C ILE A 112 16.97 -24.55 -4.61
N GLY A 113 16.80 -25.79 -5.05
CA GLY A 113 17.87 -26.57 -5.65
C GLY A 113 18.21 -26.15 -7.09
N PRO A 114 19.40 -26.49 -7.60
CA PRO A 114 19.83 -26.18 -8.96
C PRO A 114 18.99 -26.87 -10.06
N ASN A 115 18.19 -27.87 -9.70
CA ASN A 115 17.27 -28.59 -10.60
C ASN A 115 15.80 -28.46 -10.16
N ALA A 116 15.49 -27.49 -9.28
CA ALA A 116 14.13 -27.22 -8.87
C ALA A 116 13.30 -26.69 -10.05
N ASP A 117 12.00 -26.98 -10.06
CA ASP A 117 11.10 -26.49 -11.08
C ASP A 117 10.85 -24.99 -10.86
N VAL A 118 11.17 -24.19 -11.88
CA VAL A 118 10.94 -22.74 -11.86
C VAL A 118 9.45 -22.43 -11.88
N ALA A 119 8.62 -23.28 -12.51
CA ALA A 119 7.17 -23.10 -12.52
C ALA A 119 6.56 -23.26 -11.12
N GLU A 120 7.08 -24.20 -10.32
CA GLU A 120 6.67 -24.38 -8.92
C GLU A 120 7.02 -23.14 -8.08
N LEU A 121 8.22 -22.59 -8.24
CA LEU A 121 8.62 -21.35 -7.56
C LEU A 121 7.73 -20.16 -7.98
N ILE A 122 7.43 -20.02 -9.27
CA ILE A 122 6.53 -18.96 -9.77
C ILE A 122 5.15 -19.10 -9.13
N ALA A 123 4.58 -20.31 -9.10
CA ALA A 123 3.28 -20.55 -8.48
C ALA A 123 3.26 -20.17 -6.99
N LEU A 124 4.31 -20.54 -6.25
CA LEU A 124 4.47 -20.20 -4.83
C LEU A 124 4.58 -18.68 -4.61
N VAL A 125 5.41 -17.99 -5.38
CA VAL A 125 5.57 -16.53 -5.28
C VAL A 125 4.26 -15.82 -5.63
N CYS A 126 3.61 -16.20 -6.73
CA CYS A 126 2.33 -15.61 -7.14
C CYS A 126 1.22 -15.83 -6.11
N GLY A 127 1.18 -17.01 -5.47
CA GLY A 127 0.26 -17.29 -4.36
C GLY A 127 0.52 -16.42 -3.14
N LYS A 128 1.79 -16.21 -2.76
CA LYS A 128 2.15 -15.33 -1.64
C LYS A 128 1.84 -13.86 -1.89
N LEU A 129 2.00 -13.39 -3.13
CA LEU A 129 1.61 -12.03 -3.49
C LEU A 129 0.10 -11.81 -3.32
N ASP A 130 -0.76 -12.81 -3.55
CA ASP A 130 -2.18 -12.72 -3.23
C ASP A 130 -2.44 -12.72 -1.72
N GLU A 131 -1.78 -13.63 -0.99
CA GLU A 131 -1.99 -13.78 0.45
C GLU A 131 -1.64 -12.50 1.21
N VAL A 132 -0.59 -11.77 0.83
CA VAL A 132 -0.23 -10.49 1.45
C VAL A 132 -1.31 -9.43 1.27
N VAL A 133 -2.06 -9.49 0.18
CA VAL A 133 -3.08 -8.49 -0.16
C VAL A 133 -4.38 -8.70 0.62
N ILE A 134 -4.66 -9.91 1.11
CA ILE A 134 -5.94 -10.29 1.73
C ILE A 134 -6.08 -9.76 3.18
N PRO A 135 -5.09 -9.87 4.08
CA PRO A 135 -5.16 -9.37 5.46
C PRO A 135 -4.56 -7.96 5.60
N TYR A 136 -3.94 -7.41 4.55
CA TYR A 136 -3.45 -6.03 4.60
C TYR A 136 -4.66 -5.11 4.67
N GLU A 137 -4.87 -4.49 5.83
CA GLU A 137 -5.68 -3.29 5.95
C GLU A 137 -5.02 -2.24 5.05
N LEU A 138 -5.46 -2.21 3.79
CA LEU A 138 -5.10 -1.16 2.86
C LEU A 138 -5.37 0.15 3.59
N GLU A 139 -4.32 0.96 3.80
CA GLU A 139 -4.47 2.32 4.34
C GLU A 139 -5.71 2.94 3.69
N GLU A 140 -6.64 3.53 4.47
CA GLU A 140 -7.97 3.97 4.01
C GLU A 140 -7.96 4.74 2.67
N ALA A 141 -6.83 5.36 2.40
CA ALA A 141 -6.55 6.10 1.19
C ALA A 141 -6.56 5.24 -0.10
N VAL A 142 -6.19 3.95 -0.09
CA VAL A 142 -6.25 3.08 -1.30
C VAL A 142 -7.69 2.74 -1.66
N PRO A 143 -8.53 2.16 -0.77
CA PRO A 143 -9.92 1.87 -1.10
C PRO A 143 -10.70 3.13 -1.52
N HIS A 144 -10.42 4.28 -0.90
CA HIS A 144 -11.04 5.55 -1.26
C HIS A 144 -10.67 5.99 -2.68
N ARG A 145 -9.41 5.86 -3.09
CA ARG A 145 -8.96 6.19 -4.45
C ARG A 145 -9.54 5.27 -5.52
N PHE A 146 -9.60 3.97 -5.25
CA PHE A 146 -10.27 3.03 -6.14
C PHE A 146 -11.77 3.30 -6.23
N HIS A 147 -12.41 3.72 -5.13
CA HIS A 147 -13.82 4.15 -5.13
C HIS A 147 -14.04 5.44 -5.94
N TRP A 148 -13.16 6.44 -5.79
CA TRP A 148 -13.17 7.64 -6.62
C TRP A 148 -13.05 7.29 -8.10
N LEU A 149 -12.03 6.52 -8.48
CA LEU A 149 -11.75 6.15 -9.86
C LEU A 149 -12.85 5.28 -10.50
N SER A 150 -13.52 4.46 -9.68
CA SER A 150 -14.66 3.66 -10.12
C SER A 150 -15.96 4.46 -10.18
N ALA A 151 -15.96 5.74 -9.77
CA ALA A 151 -17.15 6.56 -9.61
C ALA A 151 -18.24 5.88 -8.74
N GLY A 152 -17.81 5.11 -7.73
CA GLY A 152 -18.71 4.32 -6.89
C GLY A 152 -19.21 3.01 -7.49
N ASP A 153 -18.86 2.67 -8.74
CA ASP A 153 -19.21 1.38 -9.34
C ASP A 153 -18.35 0.26 -8.71
N VAL A 154 -19.01 -0.67 -8.02
CA VAL A 154 -18.36 -1.80 -7.34
C VAL A 154 -17.70 -2.77 -8.33
N LYS A 155 -18.33 -3.03 -9.48
CA LYS A 155 -17.79 -3.94 -10.50
C LYS A 155 -16.56 -3.35 -11.17
N VAL A 156 -16.57 -2.05 -11.46
CA VAL A 156 -15.38 -1.36 -12.00
C VAL A 156 -14.27 -1.36 -10.96
N LYS A 157 -14.58 -1.06 -9.70
CA LYS A 157 -13.61 -1.10 -8.59
C LYS A 157 -12.92 -2.47 -8.49
N GLU A 158 -13.70 -3.54 -8.50
CA GLU A 158 -13.20 -4.91 -8.44
C GLU A 158 -12.33 -5.24 -9.65
N LYS A 159 -12.75 -4.86 -10.87
CA LYS A 159 -11.94 -5.03 -12.09
C LYS A 159 -10.59 -4.31 -12.00
N LEU A 160 -10.56 -3.07 -11.50
CA LEU A 160 -9.33 -2.29 -11.35
C LEU A 160 -8.36 -2.94 -10.35
N LEU A 161 -8.87 -3.42 -9.22
CA LEU A 161 -8.08 -4.13 -8.21
C LEU A 161 -7.51 -5.44 -8.76
N ASN A 162 -8.35 -6.24 -9.42
CA ASN A 162 -7.94 -7.52 -9.99
C ASN A 162 -6.92 -7.34 -11.11
N HIS A 163 -7.09 -6.31 -11.96
CA HIS A 163 -6.11 -5.97 -12.98
C HIS A 163 -4.74 -5.64 -12.36
N SER A 164 -4.71 -4.78 -11.34
CA SER A 164 -3.46 -4.38 -10.67
C SER A 164 -2.73 -5.59 -10.06
N ARG A 165 -3.47 -6.51 -9.42
CA ARG A 165 -2.92 -7.78 -8.89
C ARG A 165 -2.38 -8.67 -10.01
N GLN A 166 -3.10 -8.77 -11.13
CA GLN A 166 -2.70 -9.59 -12.26
C GLN A 166 -1.42 -9.06 -12.93
N VAL A 167 -1.29 -7.74 -13.07
CA VAL A 167 -0.06 -7.10 -13.57
C VAL A 167 1.14 -7.45 -12.69
N GLN A 168 0.98 -7.38 -11.37
CA GLN A 168 2.06 -7.76 -10.44
C GLN A 168 2.49 -9.23 -10.59
N LYS A 169 1.54 -10.15 -10.68
CA LYS A 169 1.84 -11.58 -10.88
C LYS A 169 2.54 -11.84 -12.19
N THR A 170 2.09 -11.19 -13.26
CA THR A 170 2.66 -11.34 -14.59
C THR A 170 4.13 -10.88 -14.57
N LEU A 171 4.40 -9.71 -14.00
CA LEU A 171 5.77 -9.20 -13.85
C LEU A 171 6.64 -10.12 -12.98
N ALA A 172 6.08 -10.67 -11.89
CA ALA A 172 6.80 -11.61 -11.02
C ALA A 172 7.19 -12.88 -11.79
N ALA A 173 6.23 -13.48 -12.52
CA ALA A 173 6.44 -14.68 -13.31
C ALA A 173 7.49 -14.45 -14.40
N GLU A 174 7.41 -13.34 -15.13
CA GLU A 174 8.39 -12.96 -16.16
C GLU A 174 9.80 -12.86 -15.59
N LYS A 175 10.00 -12.06 -14.52
CA LYS A 175 11.32 -11.90 -13.89
C LYS A 175 11.89 -13.23 -13.40
N LEU A 176 11.09 -14.03 -12.70
CA LEU A 176 11.52 -15.33 -12.19
C LEU A 176 11.88 -16.29 -13.33
N SER A 177 11.08 -16.32 -14.40
CA SER A 177 11.32 -17.19 -15.56
C SER A 177 12.60 -16.84 -16.31
N LEU A 178 13.01 -15.56 -16.29
CA LEU A 178 14.22 -15.09 -16.96
C LEU A 178 15.46 -15.28 -16.08
N GLU A 179 15.39 -14.91 -14.80
CA GLU A 179 16.58 -14.78 -13.95
C GLU A 179 16.96 -16.08 -13.23
N ILE A 180 15.97 -16.89 -12.81
CA ILE A 180 16.24 -18.11 -12.03
C ILE A 180 17.00 -19.19 -12.83
N PRO A 181 16.67 -19.49 -14.10
CA PRO A 181 17.42 -20.47 -14.88
C PRO A 181 18.90 -20.10 -15.03
N VAL A 182 19.23 -18.81 -15.06
CA VAL A 182 20.62 -18.32 -15.15
C VAL A 182 21.38 -18.66 -13.87
N LEU A 183 20.78 -18.41 -12.70
CA LEU A 183 21.39 -18.75 -11.39
C LEU A 183 21.53 -20.25 -11.22
N GLN A 184 20.50 -21.02 -11.59
CA GLN A 184 20.56 -22.47 -11.56
C GLN A 184 21.67 -23.01 -12.46
N ARG A 185 21.84 -22.45 -13.66
CA ARG A 185 22.94 -22.80 -14.57
C ARG A 185 24.30 -22.52 -13.93
N GLN A 186 24.49 -21.33 -13.35
CA GLN A 186 25.75 -20.95 -12.71
C GLN A 186 26.14 -21.88 -11.56
N VAL A 187 25.19 -22.26 -10.71
CA VAL A 187 25.44 -23.21 -9.60
C VAL A 187 25.71 -24.63 -10.11
N ARG A 188 25.10 -25.05 -11.23
CA ARG A 188 25.36 -26.38 -11.83
C ARG A 188 26.72 -26.45 -12.52
N GLU A 189 27.04 -25.48 -13.36
CA GLU A 189 28.22 -25.49 -14.23
C GLU A 189 29.51 -25.17 -13.46
N HIS A 190 29.40 -24.44 -12.35
CA HIS A 190 30.54 -24.10 -11.49
C HIS A 190 30.37 -24.67 -10.08
N ALA A 191 29.84 -25.89 -9.96
CA ALA A 191 29.48 -26.50 -8.67
C ALA A 191 30.67 -26.70 -7.71
N ASP A 192 31.88 -26.66 -8.24
CA ASP A 192 33.19 -26.74 -7.59
C ASP A 192 33.62 -25.41 -6.94
N ILE A 193 33.12 -24.28 -7.43
CA ILE A 193 33.49 -22.93 -6.97
C ILE A 193 32.28 -22.20 -6.36
N THR A 194 31.10 -22.36 -6.95
CA THR A 194 29.85 -21.69 -6.58
C THR A 194 28.95 -22.66 -5.83
N ARG A 195 28.96 -22.57 -4.49
CA ARG A 195 28.08 -23.38 -3.62
C ARG A 195 26.66 -22.81 -3.52
N LEU A 196 26.53 -21.50 -3.69
CA LEU A 196 25.32 -20.72 -3.51
C LEU A 196 25.32 -19.54 -4.48
N ALA A 197 24.16 -19.26 -5.08
CA ALA A 197 23.89 -18.03 -5.80
C ALA A 197 22.59 -17.40 -5.25
N ARG A 198 22.59 -16.08 -5.02
CA ARG A 198 21.45 -15.36 -4.45
C ARG A 198 21.09 -14.20 -5.36
N ILE A 199 19.80 -13.99 -5.55
CA ILE A 199 19.25 -12.82 -6.22
C ILE A 199 18.13 -12.20 -5.39
N GLU A 200 18.01 -10.88 -5.48
CA GLU A 200 16.87 -10.14 -4.96
C GLU A 200 16.09 -9.56 -6.15
N LEU A 201 14.89 -10.07 -6.35
CA LEU A 201 13.97 -9.60 -7.38
C LEU A 201 13.03 -8.57 -6.76
N LYS A 202 13.18 -7.31 -7.19
CA LYS A 202 12.21 -6.25 -6.85
C LYS A 202 11.03 -6.29 -7.80
N ILE A 203 9.87 -6.66 -7.28
CA ILE A 203 8.57 -6.63 -7.97
C ILE A 203 7.76 -5.53 -7.31
N HIS A 204 7.86 -4.31 -7.84
CA HIS A 204 7.28 -3.12 -7.22
C HIS A 204 7.74 -2.94 -5.76
N LYS A 205 6.81 -2.95 -4.80
CA LYS A 205 7.09 -2.86 -3.36
C LYS A 205 7.36 -4.22 -2.70
N HIS A 206 7.40 -5.30 -3.48
CA HIS A 206 7.73 -6.63 -3.01
C HIS A 206 9.19 -6.97 -3.32
N SER A 207 9.88 -7.55 -2.35
CA SER A 207 11.22 -8.10 -2.51
C SER A 207 11.13 -9.61 -2.41
N VAL A 208 11.45 -10.29 -3.51
CA VAL A 208 11.51 -11.76 -3.59
C VAL A 208 12.97 -12.16 -3.67
N ILE A 209 13.47 -12.74 -2.61
CA ILE A 209 14.84 -13.21 -2.54
C ILE A 209 14.83 -14.69 -2.88
N VAL A 210 15.62 -15.07 -3.88
CA VAL A 210 15.78 -16.48 -4.26
C VAL A 210 17.23 -16.87 -4.10
N THR A 211 17.45 -17.93 -3.35
CA THR A 211 18.77 -18.52 -3.12
C THR A 211 18.80 -19.90 -3.77
N VAL A 212 19.72 -20.10 -4.70
CA VAL A 212 19.98 -21.41 -5.30
C VAL A 212 21.13 -22.06 -4.54
N GLU A 213 20.86 -23.18 -3.87
CA GLU A 213 21.85 -23.92 -3.08
C GLU A 213 22.13 -25.28 -3.68
N LYS A 214 23.42 -25.61 -3.86
CA LYS A 214 23.83 -26.92 -4.40
C LYS A 214 23.36 -28.11 -3.55
N VAL A 215 23.35 -27.94 -2.23
CA VAL A 215 23.01 -28.99 -1.25
C VAL A 215 21.51 -29.30 -1.18
N MET A 216 20.67 -28.39 -1.69
CA MET A 216 19.23 -28.60 -1.82
C MET A 216 18.93 -29.41 -3.09
N ASN A 217 18.18 -30.51 -2.96
CA ASN A 217 17.65 -31.23 -4.13
C ASN A 217 16.42 -30.49 -4.71
N ARG A 218 15.60 -31.11 -5.57
CA ARG A 218 14.40 -30.57 -6.27
C ARG A 218 13.36 -29.75 -5.46
N LYS A 219 13.56 -29.44 -4.18
CA LYS A 219 12.60 -28.75 -3.32
C LYS A 219 12.70 -27.23 -3.46
N VAL A 220 11.54 -26.59 -3.42
CA VAL A 220 11.40 -25.16 -3.11
C VAL A 220 11.03 -25.04 -1.63
N MET A 221 11.76 -24.22 -0.88
CA MET A 221 11.46 -23.94 0.53
C MET A 221 11.34 -22.45 0.75
N GLU A 222 10.20 -21.99 1.26
CA GLU A 222 10.09 -20.65 1.82
C GLU A 222 10.82 -20.64 3.17
N LYS A 223 11.77 -19.71 3.34
CA LYS A 223 12.37 -19.47 4.65
C LYS A 223 11.36 -18.72 5.50
N THR A 224 11.25 -19.11 6.77
CA THR A 224 10.57 -18.29 7.77
C THR A 224 11.23 -16.90 7.78
N PRO A 225 10.46 -15.80 7.70
CA PRO A 225 11.06 -14.47 7.67
C PRO A 225 11.92 -14.30 8.92
N GLU A 226 13.23 -14.08 8.75
CA GLU A 226 14.05 -13.52 9.81
C GLU A 226 13.42 -12.18 10.17
N ALA A 227 12.93 -12.06 11.41
CA ALA A 227 12.35 -10.83 11.89
C ALA A 227 13.41 -9.72 11.76
N ILE A 228 13.18 -8.78 10.85
CA ILE A 228 13.96 -7.54 10.81
C ILE A 228 13.53 -6.75 12.03
N ILE A 229 14.20 -6.98 13.17
CA ILE A 229 14.04 -6.14 14.35
C ILE A 229 14.59 -4.76 13.94
N SER A 230 13.71 -3.84 13.59
CA SER A 230 14.08 -2.44 13.49
C SER A 230 14.62 -2.00 14.85
N PRO A 231 15.77 -1.29 14.93
CA PRO A 231 16.37 -0.88 16.20
C PRO A 231 15.43 -0.01 17.06
N ASP A 232 14.38 0.57 16.47
CA ASP A 232 13.34 1.31 17.19
C ASP A 232 12.32 0.42 17.94
N SER A 233 12.11 -0.82 17.48
CA SER A 233 11.18 -1.77 18.09
C SER A 233 11.69 -2.33 19.43
N GLN A 234 13.02 -2.48 19.56
CA GLN A 234 13.65 -3.06 20.74
C GLN A 234 13.46 -2.19 22.00
N ARG A 235 13.36 -0.86 21.83
CA ARG A 235 13.15 0.10 22.93
C ARG A 235 11.68 0.13 23.42
N ASN A 236 10.72 -0.16 22.55
CA ASN A 236 9.30 -0.22 22.91
C ASN A 236 8.93 -1.57 23.54
N TRP A 237 9.51 -2.67 23.08
CA TRP A 237 9.39 -4.00 23.71
C TRP A 237 9.91 -3.99 25.15
N LEU A 238 11.06 -3.36 25.42
CA LEU A 238 11.64 -3.29 26.76
C LEU A 238 10.77 -2.43 27.70
N ARG A 239 10.16 -1.36 27.17
CA ARG A 239 9.21 -0.54 27.94
C ARG A 239 7.91 -1.28 28.26
N LEU A 240 7.41 -2.12 27.36
CA LEU A 240 6.23 -2.96 27.61
C LEU A 240 6.53 -4.06 28.63
N LEU A 241 7.70 -4.69 28.58
CA LEU A 241 8.13 -5.69 29.58
C LEU A 241 8.35 -5.08 30.98
N ILE A 242 8.98 -3.91 31.06
CA ILE A 242 9.14 -3.20 32.34
C ILE A 242 7.76 -2.75 32.87
N GLY A 243 6.87 -2.28 31.99
CA GLY A 243 5.51 -1.90 32.34
C GLY A 243 4.65 -3.04 32.87
N THR A 244 4.71 -4.23 32.25
CA THR A 244 3.94 -5.40 32.70
C THR A 244 4.48 -5.97 34.01
N VAL A 245 5.79 -5.97 34.24
CA VAL A 245 6.38 -6.37 35.53
C VAL A 245 5.99 -5.38 36.64
N LEU A 246 5.99 -4.07 36.37
CA LEU A 246 5.57 -3.05 37.34
C LEU A 246 4.07 -3.15 37.68
N VAL A 247 3.21 -3.34 36.68
CA VAL A 247 1.77 -3.53 36.88
C VAL A 247 1.49 -4.83 37.63
N SER A 248 2.18 -5.92 37.30
CA SER A 248 2.05 -7.19 38.01
C SER A 248 2.54 -7.11 39.46
N PHE A 249 3.59 -6.33 39.73
CA PHE A 249 4.12 -6.11 41.09
C PHE A 249 3.20 -5.21 41.94
N ILE A 250 2.57 -4.19 41.33
CA ILE A 250 1.59 -3.32 41.99
C ILE A 250 0.29 -4.09 42.28
N LEU A 251 -0.18 -4.89 41.33
CA LEU A 251 -1.37 -5.73 41.51
C LEU A 251 -1.12 -6.85 42.52
N SER A 252 0.05 -7.49 42.52
CA SER A 252 0.39 -8.48 43.55
C SER A 252 0.51 -7.86 44.94
N ARG A 253 0.95 -6.60 45.05
CA ARG A 253 0.92 -5.87 46.33
C ARG A 253 -0.52 -5.52 46.73
N GLN A 254 -1.40 -5.03 45.85
CA GLN A 254 -2.78 -4.72 46.26
C GLN A 254 -3.57 -5.95 46.74
N VAL A 255 -3.37 -7.12 46.12
CA VAL A 255 -4.05 -8.38 46.50
C VAL A 255 -3.56 -8.92 47.86
N VAL A 256 -2.30 -8.69 48.21
CA VAL A 256 -1.75 -9.08 49.53
C VAL A 256 -2.26 -8.15 50.64
N TRP A 257 -2.47 -6.85 50.34
CA TRP A 257 -3.01 -5.91 51.32
C TRP A 257 -4.53 -6.09 51.53
N SER A 258 -5.30 -6.49 50.52
CA SER A 258 -6.74 -6.77 50.67
C SER A 258 -7.00 -8.04 51.50
N THR A 259 -6.18 -9.08 51.34
CA THR A 259 -6.27 -10.32 52.12
C THR A 259 -5.78 -10.13 53.56
N LEU A 260 -4.76 -9.30 53.80
CA LEU A 260 -4.36 -8.89 55.15
C LEU A 260 -5.44 -8.07 55.87
N PHE A 261 -6.14 -7.16 55.17
CA PHE A 261 -7.24 -6.38 55.76
C PHE A 261 -8.46 -7.24 56.11
N GLU A 262 -8.83 -8.22 55.28
CA GLU A 262 -9.93 -9.14 55.60
C GLU A 262 -9.59 -10.08 56.78
N VAL A 263 -8.33 -10.53 56.88
CA VAL A 263 -7.88 -11.38 57.98
C VAL A 263 -7.81 -10.59 59.30
N ILE A 264 -7.31 -9.35 59.27
CA ILE A 264 -7.30 -8.46 60.46
C ILE A 264 -8.72 -8.07 60.87
N ALA A 265 -9.62 -7.80 59.92
CA ALA A 265 -11.02 -7.49 60.21
C ALA A 265 -11.79 -8.69 60.80
N ARG A 266 -11.48 -9.93 60.38
CA ARG A 266 -12.08 -11.14 60.97
C ARG A 266 -11.50 -11.51 62.34
N LEU A 267 -10.24 -11.19 62.60
CA LEU A 267 -9.62 -11.40 63.92
C LEU A 267 -10.17 -10.42 64.98
N ASN A 268 -10.59 -9.21 64.60
CA ASN A 268 -11.15 -8.22 65.52
C ASN A 268 -12.62 -8.47 65.93
N TYR A 269 -13.29 -9.46 65.34
CA TYR A 269 -14.64 -9.90 65.72
C TYR A 269 -14.66 -11.13 66.64
N LEU A 270 -13.50 -11.70 66.99
CA LEU A 270 -13.37 -12.92 67.80
C LEU A 270 -12.75 -12.71 69.19
N LEU A 271 -12.55 -11.47 69.62
CA LEU A 271 -12.15 -11.15 71.00
C LEU A 271 -13.15 -10.19 71.64
N PRO A 272 -13.98 -10.67 72.60
CA PRO A 272 -14.67 -9.79 73.52
C PRO A 272 -13.69 -9.42 74.66
N PHE A 273 -13.55 -8.11 74.90
CA PHE A 273 -12.79 -7.45 75.97
C PHE A 273 -11.25 -7.47 75.89
#